data_AF-X1EJ01-F1
#
_entry.id   AF-X1EJ01-F1
#
_cell.length_a   1.000
_cell.length_b   1.000
_cell.length_c   1.000
_cell.angle_alpha   90.00
_cell.angle_beta   90.00
_cell.angle_gamma   90.00
#
_symmetry.space_group_name_H-M   'P 1'
#
loop_
_entity.id
_entity.type
_entity.pdbx_description
1 polymer ?
#
loop_
_entity_poly.entity_id
_entity_poly.type
_entity_poly.pdbx_seq_one_letter_code
_entity_poly.pdbx_strand_id
1 'polypeptide(L)'
;YFLCMESDFQDRPPKAGDSLAIGMVDLANNEFIPLTETKAWNFQQGCMLHWLEDEQGKTIIYNDRIDNKFHAILFNVETKEKKILPLPVQALSPDKKTAACLNFARWGVWRPGYGYAGVADPFAGQNKPEDDAVYLMDITSGAYKPAVNLAQIAHLTSDLDRRKDAPMWFNHLMFNTDGTRLVGLVRWWCPEAVDDVKNTTINIDGAVAERRHCLWMLNIGEDHPEIIVNDGLVSHAEWRDPDHILAWASSNLDEPHGYRVFNVMDKTNEVIGEDLLTEDGHLASCGRGLYI
;
A
#
# COMPACT_ATOMS: atom_id res chain seq x y z
N TYR A 1 21.08 10.69 10.48
CA TYR A 1 21.12 9.57 9.52
C TYR A 1 19.85 9.56 8.69
N PHE A 2 19.97 9.26 7.40
CA PHE A 2 18.86 9.04 6.50
C PHE A 2 18.77 7.56 6.17
N LEU A 3 17.62 6.91 6.39
CA LEU A 3 17.44 5.51 6.00
C LEU A 3 17.35 5.40 4.50
N CYS A 4 18.01 4.41 3.93
CA CYS A 4 18.02 4.17 2.51
C CYS A 4 18.17 2.69 2.20
N MET A 5 17.91 2.37 0.95
CA MET A 5 18.04 1.05 0.39
C MET A 5 18.95 1.12 -0.83
N GLU A 6 19.73 0.08 -1.05
CA GLU A 6 20.64 -0.04 -2.19
C GLU A 6 20.35 -1.35 -2.93
N SER A 7 20.18 -1.24 -4.24
CA SER A 7 19.98 -2.38 -5.14
C SER A 7 21.15 -2.47 -6.10
N ASP A 8 21.57 -3.70 -6.42
CA ASP A 8 22.61 -3.96 -7.42
C ASP A 8 22.13 -3.76 -8.86
N PHE A 9 20.83 -3.54 -9.08
CA PHE A 9 20.23 -3.39 -10.41
C PHE A 9 18.99 -2.49 -10.40
N GLN A 10 18.55 -2.07 -11.59
CA GLN A 10 17.34 -1.25 -11.77
C GLN A 10 16.58 -1.52 -13.08
N ASP A 11 17.05 -2.49 -13.88
CA ASP A 11 16.63 -2.72 -15.27
C ASP A 11 15.59 -3.86 -15.42
N ARG A 12 15.12 -4.43 -14.31
CA ARG A 12 14.13 -5.52 -14.27
C ARG A 12 13.43 -5.59 -12.91
N PRO A 13 12.23 -6.18 -12.81
CA PRO A 13 11.64 -6.51 -11.52
C PRO A 13 12.50 -7.45 -10.65
N PRO A 14 12.44 -7.33 -9.31
CA PRO A 14 13.09 -8.27 -8.41
C PRO A 14 12.49 -9.67 -8.48
N LYS A 15 13.34 -10.67 -8.41
CA LYS A 15 13.01 -12.10 -8.34
C LYS A 15 13.21 -12.59 -6.91
N ALA A 16 12.70 -13.78 -6.63
CA ALA A 16 12.84 -14.41 -5.31
C ALA A 16 14.31 -14.59 -4.86
N GLY A 17 15.29 -14.60 -5.77
CA GLY A 17 16.71 -14.71 -5.38
C GLY A 17 17.36 -13.39 -4.99
N ASP A 18 16.78 -12.26 -5.38
CA ASP A 18 17.41 -10.95 -5.25
C ASP A 18 17.24 -10.39 -3.83
N SER A 19 18.30 -9.81 -3.28
CA SER A 19 18.26 -9.04 -2.05
C SER A 19 18.33 -7.55 -2.32
N LEU A 20 17.89 -6.78 -1.32
CA LEU A 20 18.05 -5.34 -1.25
C LEU A 20 18.82 -5.02 0.03
N ALA A 21 19.90 -4.25 -0.08
CA ALA A 21 20.63 -3.78 1.07
C ALA A 21 19.84 -2.66 1.75
N ILE A 22 19.81 -2.68 3.08
CA ILE A 22 19.23 -1.66 3.93
C ILE A 22 20.38 -1.01 4.68
N GLY A 23 20.43 0.32 4.68
CA GLY A 23 21.48 1.06 5.34
C GLY A 23 21.04 2.47 5.74
N MET A 24 22.02 3.24 6.19
CA MET A 24 21.86 4.64 6.55
C MET A 24 22.91 5.48 5.88
N VAL A 25 22.54 6.66 5.38
CA VAL A 25 23.50 7.69 5.02
C VAL A 25 23.72 8.61 6.22
N ASP A 26 24.98 8.79 6.62
CA ASP A 26 25.36 9.86 7.52
C ASP A 26 25.34 11.19 6.76
N LEU A 27 24.51 12.13 7.24
CA LEU A 27 24.31 13.43 6.59
C LEU A 27 25.51 14.38 6.78
N ALA A 28 26.43 14.08 7.69
CA ALA A 28 27.61 14.90 7.91
C ALA A 28 28.70 14.65 6.87
N ASN A 29 28.87 13.40 6.41
CA ASN A 29 29.94 13.00 5.51
C ASN A 29 29.45 12.26 4.24
N ASN A 30 28.14 12.05 4.09
CA ASN A 30 27.48 11.32 3.00
C ASN A 30 27.93 9.85 2.86
N GLU A 31 28.40 9.23 3.94
CA GLU A 31 28.82 7.83 3.94
C GLU A 31 27.63 6.88 4.11
N PHE A 32 27.57 5.83 3.28
CA PHE A 32 26.60 4.75 3.42
C PHE A 32 27.08 3.72 4.45
N ILE A 33 26.25 3.48 5.46
CA ILE A 33 26.47 2.54 6.54
C ILE A 33 25.52 1.35 6.34
N PRO A 34 26.01 0.19 5.87
CA PRO A 34 25.17 -0.98 5.68
C PRO A 34 24.69 -1.53 7.03
N LEU A 35 23.42 -1.94 7.08
CA LEU A 35 22.77 -2.44 8.30
C LEU A 35 22.36 -3.91 8.21
N THR A 36 21.62 -4.26 7.17
CA THR A 36 21.07 -5.61 6.93
C THR A 36 20.63 -5.72 5.48
N GLU A 37 20.13 -6.88 5.07
CA GLU A 37 19.48 -7.09 3.77
C GLU A 37 18.05 -7.62 3.96
N THR A 38 17.27 -7.54 2.88
CA THR A 38 15.93 -8.12 2.78
C THR A 38 15.71 -8.79 1.42
N LYS A 39 14.87 -9.83 1.40
CA LYS A 39 14.34 -10.48 0.18
C LYS A 39 12.89 -10.14 -0.11
N ALA A 40 12.27 -9.27 0.69
CA ALA A 40 10.91 -8.80 0.48
C ALA A 40 10.93 -7.33 0.05
N TRP A 41 11.13 -7.11 -1.24
CA TRP A 41 11.15 -5.77 -1.82
C TRP A 41 10.64 -5.69 -3.26
N ASN A 42 10.30 -4.47 -3.68
CA ASN A 42 10.04 -4.07 -5.06
C ASN A 42 10.49 -2.61 -5.26
N PHE A 43 10.54 -2.11 -6.51
CA PHE A 43 11.00 -0.74 -6.77
C PHE A 43 10.00 0.36 -6.38
N GLN A 44 8.71 0.05 -6.30
CA GLN A 44 7.68 1.05 -5.98
C GLN A 44 7.64 1.36 -4.48
N GLN A 45 7.85 0.35 -3.65
CA GLN A 45 7.61 0.42 -2.20
C GLN A 45 8.84 0.04 -1.36
N GLY A 46 9.90 -0.45 -1.99
CA GLY A 46 11.01 -1.07 -1.29
C GLY A 46 10.50 -2.20 -0.38
N CYS A 47 11.00 -2.25 0.84
CA CYS A 47 10.59 -3.21 1.87
C CYS A 47 9.67 -2.61 2.94
N MET A 48 9.01 -1.48 2.66
CA MET A 48 8.25 -0.68 3.66
C MET A 48 9.11 -0.28 4.87
N LEU A 49 10.27 0.31 4.58
CA LEU A 49 11.26 0.69 5.58
C LEU A 49 10.83 1.94 6.36
N HIS A 50 10.78 1.85 7.69
CA HIS A 50 10.46 2.98 8.57
C HIS A 50 11.34 2.99 9.83
N TRP A 51 11.61 4.19 10.35
CA TRP A 51 12.02 4.35 11.75
C TRP A 51 10.83 4.10 12.67
N LEU A 52 11.09 3.48 13.82
CA LEU A 52 10.20 3.51 14.97
C LEU A 52 10.69 4.55 15.95
N GLU A 53 9.78 5.42 16.38
CA GLU A 53 10.02 6.39 17.45
C GLU A 53 9.88 5.69 18.82
N ASP A 54 10.65 4.62 19.02
CA ASP A 54 10.76 3.98 20.32
C ASP A 54 11.54 4.87 21.31
N GLU A 55 11.55 4.52 22.60
CA GLU A 55 12.22 5.32 23.64
C GLU A 55 13.70 5.62 23.34
N GLN A 56 14.31 4.83 22.46
CA GLN A 56 15.73 4.91 22.11
C GLN A 56 15.97 5.61 20.76
N GLY A 57 14.95 5.73 19.90
CA GLY A 57 15.03 6.27 18.54
C GLY A 57 15.95 5.47 17.63
N LYS A 58 16.08 4.15 17.85
CA LYS A 58 17.14 3.31 17.23
C LYS A 58 16.62 2.07 16.53
N THR A 59 15.32 1.83 16.55
CA THR A 59 14.74 0.67 15.89
C THR A 59 14.16 1.06 14.54
N ILE A 60 14.45 0.25 13.53
CA ILE A 60 13.77 0.29 12.24
C ILE A 60 12.83 -0.91 12.10
N ILE A 61 11.80 -0.75 11.29
CA ILE A 61 10.96 -1.84 10.83
C ILE A 61 11.07 -1.96 9.31
N TYR A 62 11.19 -3.19 8.84
CA TYR A 62 11.20 -3.51 7.40
C TYR A 62 10.60 -4.90 7.20
N ASN A 63 10.15 -5.22 5.99
CA ASN A 63 9.70 -6.57 5.66
C ASN A 63 10.84 -7.41 5.11
N ASP A 64 10.84 -8.70 5.45
CA ASP A 64 11.75 -9.72 4.91
C ASP A 64 10.98 -11.02 4.62
N ARG A 65 11.66 -11.94 3.93
CA ARG A 65 11.13 -13.27 3.63
C ARG A 65 11.97 -14.34 4.32
N ILE A 66 11.37 -15.01 5.29
CA ILE A 66 11.97 -16.06 6.12
C ILE A 66 11.11 -17.32 5.98
N ASP A 67 11.73 -18.48 5.78
CA ASP A 67 11.06 -19.78 5.66
C ASP A 67 9.83 -19.77 4.73
N ASN A 68 9.97 -19.13 3.57
CA ASN A 68 8.94 -19.00 2.54
C ASN A 68 7.68 -18.26 2.99
N LYS A 69 7.82 -17.33 3.95
CA LYS A 69 6.76 -16.43 4.42
C LYS A 69 7.29 -15.01 4.53
N PHE A 70 6.41 -14.03 4.35
CA PHE A 70 6.74 -12.63 4.56
C PHE A 70 6.51 -12.24 6.02
N HIS A 71 7.46 -11.49 6.58
CA HIS A 71 7.48 -11.08 7.98
C HIS A 71 7.95 -9.63 8.05
N ALA A 72 7.41 -8.85 8.99
CA ALA A 72 8.10 -7.65 9.42
C ALA A 72 9.19 -7.97 10.44
N ILE A 73 10.28 -7.23 10.39
CA ILE A 73 11.45 -7.36 11.25
C ILE A 73 11.66 -6.03 11.97
N LEU A 74 11.65 -6.07 13.29
CA LEU A 74 12.15 -4.99 14.13
C LEU A 74 13.66 -5.17 14.27
N PHE A 75 14.42 -4.14 13.94
CA PHE A 75 15.88 -4.19 13.96
C PHE A 75 16.45 -2.96 14.66
N ASN A 76 17.20 -3.20 15.74
CA ASN A 76 17.93 -2.13 16.42
C ASN A 76 19.24 -1.85 15.67
N VAL A 77 19.44 -0.62 15.20
CA VAL A 77 20.57 -0.28 14.33
C VAL A 77 21.93 -0.30 15.04
N GLU A 78 21.95 -0.20 16.36
CA GLU A 78 23.17 -0.24 17.18
C GLU A 78 23.49 -1.65 17.66
N THR A 79 22.53 -2.31 18.34
CA THR A 79 22.74 -3.65 18.92
C THR A 79 22.67 -4.76 17.88
N LYS A 80 22.09 -4.47 16.70
CA LYS A 80 21.82 -5.42 15.61
C LYS A 80 20.82 -6.53 15.99
N GLU A 81 20.14 -6.38 17.12
CA GLU A 81 19.11 -7.32 17.56
C GLU A 81 17.91 -7.28 16.60
N LYS A 82 17.38 -8.48 16.31
CA LYS A 82 16.22 -8.69 15.43
C LYS A 82 15.07 -9.29 16.22
N LYS A 83 13.87 -8.78 16.00
CA LYS A 83 12.62 -9.42 16.41
C LYS A 83 11.72 -9.59 15.18
N ILE A 84 11.27 -10.82 14.97
CA ILE A 84 10.40 -11.20 13.86
C ILE A 84 8.95 -11.04 14.29
N LEU A 85 8.15 -10.33 13.50
CA LEU A 85 6.71 -10.21 13.66
C LEU A 85 5.99 -11.20 12.74
N PRO A 86 4.78 -11.67 13.11
CA PRO A 86 4.12 -12.76 12.38
C PRO A 86 3.62 -12.37 10.99
N LEU A 87 3.38 -11.09 10.73
CA LEU A 87 2.84 -10.58 9.46
C LEU A 87 3.74 -9.50 8.85
N PRO A 88 3.73 -9.32 7.52
CA PRO A 88 4.38 -8.19 6.88
C PRO A 88 3.55 -6.90 7.05
N VAL A 89 4.23 -5.79 7.27
CA VAL A 89 3.64 -4.48 7.52
C VAL A 89 3.56 -3.67 6.25
N GLN A 90 2.40 -3.09 5.97
CA GLN A 90 2.19 -2.21 4.83
C GLN A 90 1.99 -0.75 5.25
N ALA A 91 1.41 -0.50 6.42
CA ALA A 91 1.33 0.85 6.97
C ALA A 91 1.49 0.85 8.48
N LEU A 92 1.92 1.97 9.02
CA LEU A 92 2.06 2.21 10.46
C LEU A 92 1.14 3.35 10.88
N SER A 93 0.50 3.22 12.02
CA SER A 93 -0.21 4.33 12.67
C SER A 93 0.75 5.51 12.93
N PRO A 94 0.26 6.75 13.08
CA PRO A 94 1.12 7.90 13.37
C PRO A 94 2.01 7.69 14.59
N ASP A 95 1.49 7.05 15.64
CA ASP A 95 2.21 6.72 16.86
C ASP A 95 3.13 5.48 16.76
N LYS A 96 3.16 4.82 15.59
CA LYS A 96 3.97 3.64 15.28
C LYS A 96 3.75 2.44 16.22
N LYS A 97 2.58 2.34 16.87
CA LYS A 97 2.22 1.20 17.73
C LYS A 97 1.39 0.14 17.03
N THR A 98 0.60 0.55 16.05
CA THR A 98 -0.27 -0.34 15.26
C THR A 98 0.23 -0.41 13.83
N ALA A 99 0.30 -1.62 13.29
CA ALA A 99 0.58 -1.86 11.89
C ALA A 99 -0.66 -2.38 11.17
N ALA A 100 -0.89 -1.89 9.95
CA ALA A 100 -1.81 -2.50 9.01
C ALA A 100 -1.02 -3.45 8.09
N CYS A 101 -1.47 -4.69 8.00
CA CYS A 101 -0.76 -5.80 7.35
C CYS A 101 -1.58 -6.32 6.17
N LEU A 102 -0.89 -6.81 5.12
CA LEU A 102 -1.51 -7.36 3.91
C LEU A 102 -0.88 -8.69 3.48
N ASN A 103 -1.64 -9.48 2.72
CA ASN A 103 -1.12 -10.61 1.98
C ASN A 103 -0.24 -10.15 0.78
N PHE A 104 1.06 -9.98 1.03
CA PHE A 104 2.03 -9.58 0.00
C PHE A 104 2.16 -10.59 -1.15
N ALA A 105 1.81 -11.87 -0.93
CA ALA A 105 1.92 -12.93 -1.94
C ALA A 105 0.84 -12.81 -3.03
N ARG A 106 -0.37 -12.35 -2.67
CA ARG A 106 -1.47 -12.15 -3.63
C ARG A 106 -1.22 -11.00 -4.60
N TRP A 107 -0.62 -9.92 -4.11
CA TRP A 107 -0.31 -8.76 -4.94
C TRP A 107 0.69 -9.11 -6.06
N GLY A 108 1.71 -9.91 -5.77
CA GLY A 108 2.76 -10.32 -6.73
C GLY A 108 2.24 -11.03 -7.97
N VAL A 109 1.10 -11.72 -7.89
CA VAL A 109 0.52 -12.48 -9.01
C VAL A 109 -0.07 -11.54 -10.07
N TRP A 110 -0.81 -10.51 -9.65
CA TRP A 110 -1.58 -9.64 -10.55
C TRP A 110 -0.83 -8.39 -10.99
N ARG A 111 0.35 -8.14 -10.40
CA ARG A 111 1.18 -6.95 -10.64
C ARG A 111 2.67 -7.32 -10.68
N PRO A 112 3.13 -8.06 -11.70
CA PRO A 112 4.55 -8.36 -11.85
C PRO A 112 5.34 -7.04 -11.98
N GLY A 113 6.13 -6.70 -10.95
CA GLY A 113 6.82 -5.39 -10.82
C GLY A 113 6.49 -4.62 -9.55
N TYR A 114 5.27 -4.78 -9.01
CA TYR A 114 4.80 -4.05 -7.83
C TYR A 114 4.55 -4.92 -6.60
N GLY A 115 4.37 -6.22 -6.77
CA GLY A 115 4.25 -7.13 -5.64
C GLY A 115 5.60 -7.70 -5.19
N TYR A 116 5.56 -8.53 -4.15
CA TYR A 116 6.74 -9.10 -3.51
C TYR A 116 6.97 -10.53 -4.00
N ALA A 117 8.18 -10.81 -4.48
CA ALA A 117 8.48 -12.10 -5.10
C ALA A 117 8.78 -13.20 -4.07
N GLY A 118 8.41 -14.44 -4.43
CA GLY A 118 8.96 -15.63 -3.79
C GLY A 118 8.16 -16.25 -2.64
N VAL A 119 6.90 -15.85 -2.46
CA VAL A 119 5.92 -16.60 -1.63
C VAL A 119 4.69 -16.86 -2.50
N ALA A 120 4.12 -18.07 -2.41
CA ALA A 120 2.89 -18.40 -3.12
C ALA A 120 1.67 -17.82 -2.39
N ASP A 121 0.68 -17.31 -3.14
CA ASP A 121 -0.58 -16.84 -2.55
C ASP A 121 -1.36 -18.03 -1.95
N PRO A 122 -1.66 -18.04 -0.63
CA PRO A 122 -2.48 -19.08 -0.02
C PRO A 122 -3.90 -19.14 -0.60
N PHE A 123 -4.38 -18.07 -1.22
CA PHE A 123 -5.71 -17.97 -1.83
C PHE A 123 -5.68 -18.02 -3.37
N ALA A 124 -4.62 -18.59 -3.95
CA ALA A 124 -4.50 -18.75 -5.39
C ALA A 124 -5.75 -19.45 -5.98
N GLY A 125 -6.28 -18.89 -7.07
CA GLY A 125 -7.49 -19.39 -7.74
C GLY A 125 -8.82 -18.92 -7.13
N GLN A 126 -8.80 -18.22 -5.99
CA GLN A 126 -9.99 -17.58 -5.43
C GLN A 126 -10.01 -16.11 -5.81
N ASN A 127 -11.09 -15.62 -6.43
CA ASN A 127 -11.18 -14.22 -6.86
C ASN A 127 -11.37 -13.25 -5.68
N LYS A 128 -12.16 -13.68 -4.68
CA LYS A 128 -12.60 -12.85 -3.54
C LYS A 128 -12.60 -13.69 -2.26
N PRO A 129 -11.44 -14.19 -1.80
CA PRO A 129 -11.36 -15.04 -0.62
C PRO A 129 -11.93 -14.34 0.62
N GLU A 130 -12.74 -15.06 1.40
CA GLU A 130 -13.33 -14.55 2.65
C GLU A 130 -12.28 -14.35 3.76
N ASP A 131 -11.20 -15.13 3.69
CA ASP A 131 -10.13 -15.14 4.70
C ASP A 131 -8.93 -14.23 4.37
N ASP A 132 -8.89 -13.61 3.18
CA ASP A 132 -7.84 -12.62 2.86
C ASP A 132 -8.25 -11.24 3.35
N ALA A 133 -7.54 -10.76 4.37
CA ALA A 133 -7.89 -9.56 5.10
C ALA A 133 -6.72 -8.60 5.26
N VAL A 134 -7.09 -7.35 5.47
CA VAL A 134 -6.27 -6.39 6.21
C VAL A 134 -6.28 -6.81 7.67
N TYR A 135 -5.10 -6.93 8.27
CA TYR A 135 -4.96 -7.19 9.70
C TYR A 135 -4.39 -5.97 10.41
N LEU A 136 -4.87 -5.71 11.62
CA LEU A 136 -4.26 -4.76 12.55
C LEU A 136 -3.40 -5.54 13.54
N MET A 137 -2.12 -5.18 13.63
CA MET A 137 -1.12 -5.83 14.47
C MET A 137 -0.52 -4.84 15.45
N ASP A 138 -0.49 -5.20 16.73
CA ASP A 138 0.30 -4.50 17.75
C ASP A 138 1.79 -4.82 17.54
N ILE A 139 2.60 -3.79 17.31
CA ILE A 139 4.01 -3.95 16.94
C ILE A 139 4.86 -4.47 18.11
N THR A 140 4.46 -4.13 19.34
CA THR A 140 5.21 -4.52 20.53
C THR A 140 5.07 -6.02 20.82
N SER A 141 3.88 -6.58 20.69
CA SER A 141 3.57 -7.98 21.02
C SER A 141 3.57 -8.88 19.79
N GLY A 142 3.28 -8.34 18.61
CA GLY A 142 2.97 -9.11 17.41
C GLY A 142 1.56 -9.70 17.41
N ALA A 143 0.71 -9.40 18.39
CA ALA A 143 -0.69 -9.84 18.38
C ALA A 143 -1.45 -9.11 17.28
N TYR A 144 -2.31 -9.82 16.54
CA TYR A 144 -3.07 -9.24 15.43
C TYR A 144 -4.49 -9.78 15.34
N LYS A 145 -5.37 -9.01 14.67
CA LYS A 145 -6.75 -9.39 14.37
C LYS A 145 -7.15 -8.92 12.97
N PRO A 146 -8.07 -9.63 12.27
CA PRO A 146 -8.62 -9.13 11.01
C PRO A 146 -9.38 -7.82 11.26
N ALA A 147 -9.31 -6.90 10.30
CA ALA A 147 -10.05 -5.65 10.30
C ALA A 147 -11.07 -5.60 9.17
N VAL A 148 -10.63 -5.84 7.93
CA VAL A 148 -11.50 -5.86 6.74
C VAL A 148 -11.04 -6.95 5.79
N ASN A 149 -11.94 -7.82 5.36
CA ASN A 149 -11.65 -8.84 4.34
C ASN A 149 -12.12 -8.44 2.94
N LEU A 150 -11.58 -9.11 1.92
CA LEU A 150 -11.91 -8.82 0.51
C LEU A 150 -13.39 -9.06 0.21
N ALA A 151 -14.02 -10.07 0.83
CA ALA A 151 -15.42 -10.40 0.61
C ALA A 151 -16.36 -9.29 1.11
N GLN A 152 -16.05 -8.64 2.24
CA GLN A 152 -16.79 -7.49 2.76
C GLN A 152 -16.76 -6.33 1.76
N ILE A 153 -15.58 -5.96 1.25
CA ILE A 153 -15.48 -4.89 0.25
C ILE A 153 -16.17 -5.29 -1.05
N ALA A 154 -16.02 -6.53 -1.50
CA ALA A 154 -16.71 -7.04 -2.68
C ALA A 154 -18.23 -6.92 -2.57
N HIS A 155 -18.80 -7.21 -1.41
CA HIS A 155 -20.23 -7.09 -1.17
C HIS A 155 -20.70 -5.64 -1.25
N LEU A 156 -19.99 -4.71 -0.61
CA LEU A 156 -20.29 -3.27 -0.65
C LEU A 156 -20.12 -2.64 -2.04
N THR A 157 -19.44 -3.35 -2.94
CA THR A 157 -19.13 -2.90 -4.30
C THR A 157 -19.84 -3.78 -5.35
N SER A 158 -20.80 -4.62 -4.94
CA SER A 158 -21.37 -5.70 -5.76
C SER A 158 -22.38 -5.26 -6.83
N ASP A 159 -22.81 -4.00 -6.85
CA ASP A 159 -23.83 -3.46 -7.77
C ASP A 159 -23.39 -3.38 -9.26
N LEU A 160 -22.21 -3.89 -9.62
CA LEU A 160 -21.64 -3.77 -10.97
C LEU A 160 -21.30 -5.16 -11.53
N ASP A 161 -22.09 -5.63 -12.48
CA ASP A 161 -22.00 -6.97 -13.11
C ASP A 161 -20.57 -7.33 -13.55
N ARG A 162 -19.81 -6.35 -14.06
CA ARG A 162 -18.41 -6.51 -14.52
C ARG A 162 -17.41 -6.95 -13.45
N ARG A 163 -17.81 -6.96 -12.18
CA ARG A 163 -16.95 -7.33 -11.03
C ARG A 163 -17.18 -8.76 -10.56
N LYS A 164 -18.25 -9.42 -11.00
CA LYS A 164 -18.71 -10.70 -10.42
C LYS A 164 -17.59 -11.74 -10.32
N ASP A 165 -16.82 -11.92 -11.38
CA ASP A 165 -15.73 -12.89 -11.46
C ASP A 165 -14.33 -12.25 -11.50
N ALA A 166 -14.23 -10.96 -11.20
CA ALA A 166 -12.96 -10.24 -11.19
C ALA A 166 -12.10 -10.63 -9.96
N PRO A 167 -10.84 -11.05 -10.13
CA PRO A 167 -9.88 -11.16 -9.03
C PRO A 167 -9.72 -9.82 -8.32
N MET A 168 -9.76 -9.83 -6.99
CA MET A 168 -9.61 -8.66 -6.13
C MET A 168 -8.40 -8.79 -5.22
N TRP A 169 -7.74 -7.67 -4.91
CA TRP A 169 -6.66 -7.60 -3.94
C TRP A 169 -6.59 -6.23 -3.27
N PHE A 170 -6.12 -6.21 -2.03
CA PHE A 170 -5.83 -4.97 -1.29
C PHE A 170 -4.53 -4.33 -1.74
N ASN A 171 -4.45 -3.02 -1.59
CA ASN A 171 -3.35 -2.20 -2.02
C ASN A 171 -3.33 -0.85 -1.29
N HIS A 172 -2.18 -0.17 -1.20
CA HIS A 172 -2.01 1.17 -0.59
C HIS A 172 -2.85 1.43 0.67
N LEU A 173 -2.45 0.89 1.83
CA LEU A 173 -3.10 1.17 3.10
C LEU A 173 -2.45 2.41 3.71
N MET A 174 -3.24 3.25 4.36
CA MET A 174 -2.75 4.47 5.00
C MET A 174 -3.60 4.77 6.23
N PHE A 175 -2.94 4.93 7.38
CA PHE A 175 -3.60 5.54 8.52
C PHE A 175 -3.76 7.04 8.28
N ASN A 176 -4.86 7.61 8.78
CA ASN A 176 -5.02 9.05 8.79
C ASN A 176 -4.05 9.70 9.79
N THR A 177 -4.00 11.04 9.78
CA THR A 177 -2.98 11.82 10.50
C THR A 177 -3.04 11.67 12.03
N ASP A 178 -4.16 11.21 12.60
CA ASP A 178 -4.32 10.95 14.04
C ASP A 178 -4.48 9.46 14.40
N GLY A 179 -4.46 8.57 13.41
CA GLY A 179 -4.53 7.12 13.60
C GLY A 179 -5.93 6.58 13.92
N THR A 180 -6.97 7.41 13.87
CA THR A 180 -8.36 6.98 14.13
C THR A 180 -9.00 6.28 12.92
N ARG A 181 -8.42 6.39 11.73
CA ARG A 181 -8.94 5.78 10.49
C ARG A 181 -7.85 5.09 9.69
N LEU A 182 -8.27 4.03 9.00
CA LEU A 182 -7.49 3.34 7.99
C LEU A 182 -8.22 3.42 6.66
N VAL A 183 -7.52 3.82 5.61
CA VAL A 183 -8.00 3.66 4.24
C VAL A 183 -7.15 2.66 3.51
N GLY A 184 -7.73 2.11 2.45
CA GLY A 184 -7.01 1.30 1.51
C GLY A 184 -7.63 1.36 0.13
N LEU A 185 -6.86 0.90 -0.84
CA LEU A 185 -7.38 0.58 -2.16
C LEU A 185 -7.71 -0.90 -2.22
N VAL A 186 -8.86 -1.22 -2.79
CA VAL A 186 -9.08 -2.53 -3.41
C VAL A 186 -9.04 -2.32 -4.91
N ARG A 187 -8.26 -3.16 -5.58
CA ARG A 187 -8.14 -3.16 -7.03
C ARG A 187 -8.70 -4.46 -7.56
N TRP A 188 -9.23 -4.41 -8.78
CA TRP A 188 -9.67 -5.59 -9.50
C TRP A 188 -9.36 -5.50 -10.98
N TRP A 189 -9.39 -6.66 -11.61
CA TRP A 189 -9.18 -6.82 -13.05
C TRP A 189 -10.51 -6.99 -13.78
N CYS A 190 -10.82 -6.13 -14.75
CA CYS A 190 -12.03 -6.21 -15.58
C CYS A 190 -11.68 -6.49 -17.06
N PRO A 191 -11.71 -7.76 -17.52
CA PRO A 191 -11.42 -8.10 -18.91
C PRO A 191 -12.43 -7.52 -19.93
N GLU A 192 -13.70 -7.34 -19.55
CA GLU A 192 -14.74 -6.88 -20.49
C GLU A 192 -14.58 -5.39 -20.87
N ALA A 193 -13.79 -4.61 -20.11
CA ALA A 193 -13.46 -3.23 -20.46
C ALA A 193 -12.38 -3.12 -21.56
N VAL A 194 -11.78 -4.24 -21.98
CA VAL A 194 -10.75 -4.31 -23.05
C VAL A 194 -11.36 -4.00 -24.42
N ASP A 195 -12.60 -4.44 -24.68
CA ASP A 195 -13.17 -4.39 -26.04
C ASP A 195 -13.45 -2.97 -26.53
N ASP A 196 -13.64 -1.99 -25.63
CA ASP A 196 -13.82 -0.58 -25.98
C ASP A 196 -12.50 0.17 -26.21
N VAL A 197 -11.36 -0.38 -25.77
CA VAL A 197 -10.02 0.23 -25.91
C VAL A 197 -9.14 -0.69 -26.75
N LYS A 198 -9.32 -0.65 -28.07
CA LYS A 198 -8.47 -1.34 -29.05
C LYS A 198 -6.99 -1.02 -28.79
N ASN A 199 -6.24 -2.03 -28.35
CA ASN A 199 -4.78 -2.08 -28.11
C ASN A 199 -4.31 -1.63 -26.72
N THR A 200 -4.19 -2.55 -25.77
CA THR A 200 -3.43 -2.35 -24.54
C THR A 200 -2.24 -3.32 -24.50
N THR A 201 -1.07 -2.77 -24.80
CA THR A 201 0.22 -3.44 -24.58
C THR A 201 0.50 -3.35 -23.08
N ILE A 202 1.00 -4.44 -22.46
CA ILE A 202 1.53 -4.38 -21.09
C ILE A 202 2.68 -3.36 -21.11
N ASN A 203 2.50 -2.22 -20.44
CA ASN A 203 3.57 -1.24 -20.31
C ASN A 203 4.68 -1.80 -19.39
N ILE A 204 5.91 -1.32 -19.59
CA ILE A 204 7.12 -1.76 -18.86
C ILE A 204 7.01 -1.54 -17.34
N ASP A 205 6.13 -0.64 -16.90
CA ASP A 205 5.79 -0.40 -15.51
C ASP A 205 4.88 -1.50 -14.93
N GLY A 206 4.35 -2.42 -15.73
CA GLY A 206 3.35 -3.38 -15.29
C GLY A 206 1.99 -2.71 -15.01
N ALA A 207 1.73 -1.52 -15.53
CA ALA A 207 0.41 -0.89 -15.59
C ALA A 207 -0.39 -1.45 -16.77
N VAL A 208 -1.62 -1.88 -16.50
CA VAL A 208 -2.57 -2.26 -17.56
C VAL A 208 -3.76 -1.31 -17.45
N ALA A 209 -4.26 -0.84 -18.59
CA ALA A 209 -5.29 0.19 -18.67
C ALA A 209 -6.64 -0.20 -18.03
N GLU A 210 -6.90 -1.50 -17.80
CA GLU A 210 -8.22 -2.02 -17.39
C GLU A 210 -8.38 -2.22 -15.88
N ARG A 211 -7.73 -1.37 -15.10
CA ARG A 211 -7.80 -1.42 -13.63
C ARG A 211 -8.85 -0.46 -13.14
N ARG A 212 -9.62 -0.90 -12.15
CA ARG A 212 -10.56 -0.05 -11.44
C ARG A 212 -10.29 -0.17 -9.95
N HIS A 213 -10.57 0.92 -9.26
CA HIS A 213 -10.18 1.12 -7.88
C HIS A 213 -11.42 1.38 -7.04
N CYS A 214 -11.39 0.83 -5.84
CA CYS A 214 -12.27 1.20 -4.76
C CYS A 214 -11.39 1.79 -3.67
N LEU A 215 -11.67 3.03 -3.28
CA LEU A 215 -11.14 3.60 -2.06
C LEU A 215 -12.12 3.29 -0.93
N TRP A 216 -11.68 2.51 0.04
CA TRP A 216 -12.46 2.16 1.22
C TRP A 216 -11.82 2.78 2.47
N MET A 217 -12.64 2.95 3.50
CA MET A 217 -12.26 3.50 4.80
C MET A 217 -12.81 2.62 5.92
N LEU A 218 -12.08 2.54 7.02
CA LEU A 218 -12.51 1.92 8.27
C LEU A 218 -12.15 2.86 9.44
N ASN A 219 -13.12 3.15 10.31
CA ASN A 219 -12.81 3.74 11.61
C ASN A 219 -12.21 2.68 12.53
N ILE A 220 -11.06 2.97 13.13
CA ILE A 220 -10.35 2.02 13.98
C ILE A 220 -11.20 1.70 15.23
N GLY A 221 -11.50 0.41 15.39
CA GLY A 221 -12.35 -0.09 16.48
C GLY A 221 -13.73 -0.56 16.00
N GLU A 222 -14.12 -0.21 14.78
CA GLU A 222 -15.33 -0.69 14.12
C GLU A 222 -15.04 -1.90 13.21
N ASP A 223 -16.09 -2.57 12.75
CA ASP A 223 -16.05 -3.74 11.85
C ASP A 223 -16.85 -3.51 10.55
N HIS A 224 -17.25 -2.27 10.28
CA HIS A 224 -18.05 -1.88 9.13
C HIS A 224 -17.26 -0.89 8.25
N PRO A 225 -16.58 -1.36 7.19
CA PRO A 225 -15.90 -0.47 6.26
C PRO A 225 -16.90 0.30 5.40
N GLU A 226 -16.49 1.48 4.96
CA GLU A 226 -17.26 2.35 4.08
C GLU A 226 -16.54 2.54 2.73
N ILE A 227 -17.34 2.76 1.67
CA ILE A 227 -16.81 3.06 0.35
C ILE A 227 -16.80 4.57 0.14
N ILE A 228 -15.64 5.12 -0.19
CA ILE A 228 -15.43 6.54 -0.50
C ILE A 228 -15.50 6.77 -2.01
N VAL A 229 -14.79 5.95 -2.77
CA VAL A 229 -14.85 5.95 -4.24
C VAL A 229 -15.24 4.56 -4.69
N ASN A 230 -16.38 4.47 -5.39
CA ASN A 230 -16.85 3.22 -5.98
C ASN A 230 -16.72 3.32 -7.50
N ASP A 231 -15.86 2.48 -8.09
CA ASP A 231 -15.74 2.33 -9.55
C ASP A 231 -15.01 3.43 -10.33
N GLY A 232 -14.36 4.34 -9.64
CA GLY A 232 -13.48 5.34 -10.24
C GLY A 232 -12.04 4.85 -10.44
N LEU A 233 -11.20 5.81 -10.82
CA LEU A 233 -9.75 5.67 -10.72
C LEU A 233 -9.31 6.34 -9.41
N VAL A 234 -8.51 5.65 -8.60
CA VAL A 234 -7.66 6.29 -7.57
C VAL A 234 -6.23 5.81 -7.78
N SER A 235 -5.32 6.73 -8.10
CA SER A 235 -3.92 6.41 -8.39
C SER A 235 -3.03 6.62 -7.16
N HIS A 236 -2.58 7.84 -6.94
CA HIS A 236 -1.86 8.28 -5.75
C HIS A 236 -2.83 8.99 -4.82
N ALA A 237 -2.73 8.70 -3.52
CA ALA A 237 -3.58 9.28 -2.49
C ALA A 237 -2.75 9.49 -1.22
N GLU A 238 -3.04 10.55 -0.48
CA GLU A 238 -2.38 10.92 0.78
C GLU A 238 -3.39 11.63 1.69
N TRP A 239 -3.29 11.42 3.00
CA TRP A 239 -4.10 12.16 3.96
C TRP A 239 -3.62 13.61 4.07
N ARG A 240 -4.56 14.55 3.95
CA ARG A 240 -4.32 15.97 4.24
C ARG A 240 -4.43 16.25 5.73
N ASP A 241 -5.48 15.71 6.35
CA ASP A 241 -5.85 15.87 7.74
C ASP A 241 -6.71 14.66 8.17
N PRO A 242 -7.28 14.59 9.40
CA PRO A 242 -8.02 13.41 9.84
C PRO A 242 -9.25 13.02 9.00
N ASP A 243 -9.79 13.96 8.23
CA ASP A 243 -11.08 13.83 7.53
C ASP A 243 -10.95 13.99 6.00
N HIS A 244 -9.81 14.46 5.49
CA HIS A 244 -9.61 14.73 4.07
C HIS A 244 -8.48 13.94 3.44
N ILE A 245 -8.75 13.36 2.26
CA ILE A 245 -7.79 12.67 1.41
C ILE A 245 -7.60 13.47 0.14
N LEU A 246 -6.35 13.80 -0.20
CA LEU A 246 -6.01 14.27 -1.53
C LEU A 246 -5.67 13.05 -2.41
N ALA A 247 -6.23 12.98 -3.61
CA ALA A 247 -5.88 11.93 -4.55
C ALA A 247 -5.94 12.39 -6.01
N TRP A 248 -5.10 11.80 -6.86
CA TRP A 248 -5.37 11.75 -8.29
C TRP A 248 -6.47 10.72 -8.55
N ALA A 249 -7.66 11.20 -8.91
CA ALA A 249 -8.84 10.36 -8.98
C ALA A 249 -9.92 10.82 -9.95
N SER A 250 -10.79 9.89 -10.32
CA SER A 250 -12.18 10.18 -10.73
C SER A 250 -13.13 9.53 -9.73
N SER A 251 -14.26 10.17 -9.45
CA SER A 251 -15.24 9.64 -8.49
C SER A 251 -16.07 8.49 -9.07
N ASN A 252 -16.18 8.41 -10.39
CA ASN A 252 -16.81 7.33 -11.15
C ASN A 252 -16.18 7.21 -12.55
N LEU A 253 -16.79 6.40 -13.43
CA LEU A 253 -16.29 6.15 -14.79
C LEU A 253 -16.49 7.29 -15.78
N ASP A 254 -17.54 8.08 -15.58
CA ASP A 254 -17.98 9.11 -16.52
C ASP A 254 -17.31 10.45 -16.25
N GLU A 255 -16.64 10.57 -15.10
CA GLU A 255 -15.92 11.77 -14.70
C GLU A 255 -14.45 11.75 -15.14
N PRO A 256 -13.90 12.88 -15.61
CA PRO A 256 -12.48 13.00 -15.89
C PRO A 256 -11.65 12.81 -14.61
N HIS A 257 -10.45 12.28 -14.80
CA HIS A 257 -9.45 12.19 -13.74
C HIS A 257 -8.85 13.57 -13.45
N GLY A 258 -8.50 13.81 -12.19
CA GLY A 258 -7.78 14.99 -11.74
C GLY A 258 -7.48 14.92 -10.26
N TYR A 259 -6.78 15.92 -9.74
CA TYR A 259 -6.56 16.02 -8.30
C TYR A 259 -7.87 16.39 -7.59
N ARG A 260 -8.21 15.63 -6.55
CA ARG A 260 -9.45 15.77 -5.79
C ARG A 260 -9.21 15.69 -4.30
N VAL A 261 -9.88 16.54 -3.55
CA VAL A 261 -9.95 16.44 -2.09
C VAL A 261 -11.27 15.77 -1.73
N PHE A 262 -11.20 14.59 -1.13
CA PHE A 262 -12.35 13.85 -0.61
C PHE A 262 -12.51 14.11 0.88
N ASN A 263 -13.70 14.52 1.31
CA ASN A 263 -14.09 14.50 2.72
C ASN A 263 -14.71 13.13 3.02
N VAL A 264 -14.05 12.34 3.88
CA VAL A 264 -14.50 10.96 4.16
C VAL A 264 -15.70 10.90 5.10
N MET A 265 -16.03 12.01 5.78
CA MET A 265 -17.12 12.07 6.76
C MET A 265 -18.48 12.29 6.10
N ASP A 266 -18.54 13.21 5.12
CA ASP A 266 -19.77 13.52 4.38
C ASP A 266 -19.78 12.98 2.94
N LYS A 267 -18.69 12.35 2.52
CA LYS A 267 -18.49 11.72 1.19
C LYS A 267 -18.54 12.71 0.04
N THR A 268 -18.34 14.00 0.31
CA THR A 268 -18.19 15.02 -0.73
C THR A 268 -16.77 15.04 -1.28
N ASN A 269 -16.61 15.59 -2.48
CA ASN A 269 -15.30 15.84 -3.06
C ASN A 269 -15.31 17.08 -3.95
N GLU A 270 -14.15 17.72 -4.07
CA GLU A 270 -13.92 18.84 -4.97
C GLU A 270 -12.67 18.61 -5.82
N VAL A 271 -12.71 19.06 -7.07
CA VAL A 271 -11.54 19.08 -7.97
C VAL A 271 -10.66 20.27 -7.59
N ILE A 272 -9.35 20.05 -7.56
CA ILE A 272 -8.36 21.10 -7.30
C ILE A 272 -7.30 21.14 -8.38
N GLY A 273 -6.70 22.32 -8.57
CA GLY A 273 -5.60 22.50 -9.53
C GLY A 273 -6.00 22.24 -10.98
N GLU A 274 -7.27 22.43 -11.33
CA GLU A 274 -7.75 22.40 -12.71
C GLU A 274 -6.86 23.28 -13.59
N ASP A 275 -6.49 22.79 -14.78
CA ASP A 275 -5.54 23.37 -15.73
C ASP A 275 -4.08 23.53 -15.27
N LEU A 276 -3.79 23.44 -13.96
CA LEU A 276 -2.44 23.55 -13.41
C LEU A 276 -1.77 22.19 -13.18
N LEU A 277 -2.55 21.23 -12.70
CA LEU A 277 -2.11 19.89 -12.33
C LEU A 277 -2.79 18.87 -13.25
N THR A 278 -2.25 18.77 -14.46
CA THR A 278 -2.90 18.06 -15.58
C THR A 278 -2.41 16.62 -15.76
N GLU A 279 -1.42 16.19 -14.97
CA GLU A 279 -0.84 14.85 -15.03
C GLU A 279 -0.78 14.20 -13.65
N ASP A 280 -0.79 12.86 -13.63
CA ASP A 280 -0.72 12.06 -12.41
C ASP A 280 0.67 12.12 -11.79
N GLY A 281 0.73 12.38 -10.48
CA GLY A 281 1.96 12.55 -9.70
C GLY A 281 1.80 12.10 -8.26
N HIS A 282 2.92 11.72 -7.64
CA HIS A 282 2.95 11.30 -6.24
C HIS A 282 2.77 12.52 -5.32
N LEU A 283 1.86 12.37 -4.36
CA LEU A 283 1.54 13.41 -3.39
C LEU A 283 2.43 13.28 -2.16
N ALA A 284 2.85 14.41 -1.58
CA ALA A 284 3.55 14.42 -0.29
C ALA A 284 2.99 15.51 0.64
N SER A 285 2.39 15.10 1.76
CA SER A 285 2.06 16.03 2.84
C SER A 285 3.24 16.12 3.80
N CYS A 286 3.68 17.33 4.15
CA CYS A 286 4.52 17.52 5.34
C CYS A 286 3.81 18.47 6.29
N GLY A 287 4.09 18.38 7.60
CA GLY A 287 3.34 19.09 8.65
C GLY A 287 3.32 20.64 8.58
N ARG A 288 3.87 21.25 7.52
CA ARG A 288 3.78 22.69 7.19
C ARG A 288 2.87 23.01 6.00
N GLY A 289 2.20 22.02 5.41
CA GLY A 289 1.32 22.19 4.24
C GLY A 289 1.49 21.06 3.22
N LEU A 290 0.57 20.99 2.26
CA LEU A 290 0.66 20.05 1.15
C LEU A 290 1.71 20.48 0.12
N TYR A 291 2.48 19.51 -0.35
CA TYR A 291 3.33 19.63 -1.53
C TYR A 291 2.81 18.59 -2.54
N ILE A 292 2.36 19.08 -3.69
CA ILE A 292 1.88 18.24 -4.79
C ILE A 292 3.07 17.87 -5.66
#